data_AF-A0A0F6ZR74-F1
#
_entry.id   AF-A0A0F6ZR74-F1
#
_cell.length_a   1.000
_cell.length_b   1.000
_cell.length_c   1.000
_cell.angle_alpha   90.00
_cell.angle_beta   90.00
_cell.angle_gamma   90.00
#
_symmetry.space_group_name_H-M   'P 1'
#
loop_
_entity.id
_entity.type
_entity.pdbx_description
1 polymer ?
#
loop_
_entity_poly.entity_id
_entity_poly.type
_entity_poly.pdbx_seq_one_letter_code
_entity_poly.pdbx_strand_id
1 'polypeptide(L)' 'MGGAGDLDQGTTPTDTDGDGIPDDAEAELGTDPNTADSMDLDTSGYTFLEVWANS' A
#
# COMPACT_ATOMS: atom_id res chain seq x y z
N MET A 1 -3.53 -20.15 -11.51
CA MET A 1 -3.82 -18.74 -11.20
C MET A 1 -3.32 -18.51 -9.79
N GLY A 2 -2.14 -17.90 -9.68
CA GLY A 2 -1.40 -17.81 -8.42
C GLY A 2 -1.68 -16.49 -7.72
N GLY A 3 -2.08 -16.60 -6.45
CA GLY A 3 -1.69 -15.65 -5.41
C GLY A 3 -2.44 -14.33 -5.34
N ALA A 4 -3.74 -14.36 -5.06
CA ALA A 4 -4.31 -13.38 -4.13
C ALA A 4 -4.54 -14.15 -2.84
N GLY A 5 -3.60 -14.05 -1.90
CA GLY A 5 -3.72 -14.68 -0.60
C GLY A 5 -4.93 -14.09 0.10
N ASP A 6 -5.88 -14.96 0.44
CA ASP A 6 -6.97 -14.64 1.36
C ASP A 6 -6.37 -14.02 2.65
N LEU A 7 -6.51 -12.70 2.80
CA LEU A 7 -6.17 -11.99 4.03
C LEU A 7 -7.24 -12.35 5.07
N ASP A 8 -6.88 -13.31 5.91
CA ASP A 8 -7.65 -13.79 7.05
C ASP A 8 -8.06 -12.62 7.96
N GLN A 9 -9.37 -12.54 8.24
CA GLN A 9 -10.07 -11.46 8.92
C GLN A 9 -9.71 -11.39 10.41
N GLY A 10 -8.53 -10.87 10.73
CA GLY A 10 -8.08 -10.67 12.11
C GLY A 10 -7.15 -9.48 12.24
N THR A 11 -7.68 -8.27 12.24
CA THR A 11 -6.94 -7.02 12.55
C THR A 11 -5.77 -6.66 11.63
N THR A 12 -5.71 -7.20 10.41
CA THR A 12 -4.81 -6.69 9.38
C THR A 12 -5.33 -5.34 8.88
N PRO A 13 -4.47 -4.32 8.77
CA PRO A 13 -4.82 -3.07 8.11
C PRO A 13 -5.46 -3.36 6.74
N THR A 14 -6.55 -2.68 6.42
CA THR A 14 -7.22 -2.88 5.12
C THR A 14 -6.30 -2.32 4.04
N ASP A 15 -6.02 -3.12 3.03
CA ASP A 15 -5.27 -2.76 1.82
C ASP A 15 -6.26 -2.99 0.67
N THR A 16 -6.89 -1.91 0.23
CA THR A 16 -8.06 -1.95 -0.65
C THR A 16 -7.68 -2.25 -2.11
N ASP A 17 -6.51 -1.80 -2.55
CA ASP A 17 -6.00 -2.04 -3.90
C ASP A 17 -5.00 -3.20 -3.99
N GLY A 18 -4.53 -3.71 -2.86
CA GLY A 18 -3.65 -4.88 -2.75
C GLY A 18 -2.21 -4.58 -3.12
N ASP A 19 -1.78 -3.33 -3.01
CA ASP A 19 -0.47 -2.86 -3.47
C ASP A 19 0.64 -3.04 -2.43
N GLY A 20 0.28 -3.40 -1.20
CA GLY A 20 1.18 -3.71 -0.10
C GLY A 20 1.37 -2.57 0.90
N ILE A 21 0.78 -1.39 0.67
CA ILE A 21 0.56 -0.37 1.70
C ILE A 21 -0.88 -0.49 2.19
N PRO A 22 -1.12 -0.37 3.50
CA PRO A 22 -2.49 -0.32 3.99
C PRO A 22 -3.12 1.07 3.88
N ASP A 23 -4.44 1.12 3.70
CA ASP A 23 -5.27 2.31 3.51
C ASP A 23 -4.99 3.42 4.55
N ASP A 24 -4.73 3.01 5.80
CA ASP A 24 -4.42 3.95 6.89
C ASP A 24 -3.06 4.65 6.67
N ALA A 25 -2.06 3.92 6.18
CA ALA A 25 -0.74 4.47 5.88
C ALA A 25 -0.77 5.30 4.59
N GLU A 26 -1.57 4.90 3.61
CA GLU A 26 -1.82 5.70 2.41
C GLU A 26 -2.48 7.04 2.75
N ALA A 27 -3.43 7.05 3.70
CA ALA A 27 -4.01 8.29 4.21
C ALA A 27 -2.99 9.18 4.94
N GLU A 28 -1.99 8.60 5.62
CA GLU A 28 -0.88 9.34 6.23
C GLU A 28 0.12 9.87 5.19
N LEU A 29 0.34 9.14 4.09
CA LEU A 29 1.21 9.50 2.97
C LEU A 29 0.53 10.50 2.00
N GLY A 30 -0.79 10.55 2.00
CA GLY A 30 -1.60 11.36 1.09
C GLY A 30 -1.82 10.72 -0.29
N THR A 31 -1.68 9.39 -0.39
CA THR A 31 -1.98 8.59 -1.58
C THR A 31 -3.45 8.15 -1.61
N ASP A 32 -3.90 7.55 -2.72
CA ASP A 32 -5.30 7.10 -2.86
C ASP A 32 -5.44 5.61 -2.57
N PRO A 33 -6.12 5.20 -1.47
CA PRO A 33 -6.23 3.80 -1.07
C PRO A 33 -7.02 2.90 -2.01
N ASN A 34 -7.63 3.46 -3.05
CA ASN A 34 -8.31 2.67 -4.08
C ASN A 34 -7.46 2.51 -5.35
N THR A 35 -6.24 3.05 -5.35
CA THR A 35 -5.36 3.12 -6.50
C THR A 35 -3.99 2.63 -6.11
N ALA A 36 -3.57 1.51 -6.71
CA ALA A 36 -2.26 0.90 -6.49
C ALA A 36 -1.12 1.82 -6.99
N ASP A 37 -0.90 2.92 -6.29
CA ASP A 37 0.09 3.96 -6.56
C ASP A 37 1.32 3.74 -5.67
N SER A 38 1.33 2.72 -4.82
CA SER A 38 2.47 2.50 -3.96
C SER A 38 3.76 2.09 -4.67
N MET A 39 3.64 1.60 -5.93
CA MET A 39 4.74 1.40 -6.87
C MET A 39 5.04 2.63 -7.76
N ASP A 40 4.22 3.67 -7.69
CA ASP A 40 4.49 4.91 -8.40
C ASP A 40 5.66 5.65 -7.75
N LEU A 41 6.50 6.22 -8.61
CA LEU A 41 7.64 7.01 -8.18
C LEU A 41 7.15 8.36 -7.68
N ASP A 42 7.43 8.64 -6.41
CA ASP A 42 7.26 9.96 -5.86
C ASP A 42 8.24 10.95 -6.52
N THR A 43 8.06 12.24 -6.24
CA THR A 43 8.95 13.29 -6.78
C THR A 43 10.40 13.18 -6.27
N SER A 44 10.63 12.34 -5.25
CA SER A 44 11.94 12.04 -4.66
C SER A 44 12.66 10.91 -5.42
N GLY A 45 11.96 10.18 -6.29
CA GLY A 45 12.48 9.05 -7.06
C GLY A 45 12.44 7.72 -6.30
N TYR A 46 11.68 7.64 -5.22
CA TYR A 46 11.40 6.41 -4.47
C TYR A 46 9.92 6.06 -4.62
N THR A 47 9.61 4.77 -4.54
CA THR A 47 8.21 4.34 -4.48
C THR A 47 7.62 4.65 -3.10
N PHE A 48 6.29 4.87 -3.01
CA PHE A 48 5.67 5.07 -1.70
C PHE A 48 5.83 3.84 -0.80
N LEU A 49 5.90 2.62 -1.38
CA LEU A 49 6.26 1.40 -0.65
C LEU A 49 7.63 1.51 0.01
N GLU A 50 8.63 2.04 -0.69
CA GLU A 50 9.98 2.23 -0.16
C GLU A 50 10.04 3.32 0.91
N VAL A 51 9.24 4.38 0.78
CA VAL A 51 9.14 5.42 1.80
C VAL A 51 8.51 4.86 3.09
N TRP A 52 7.43 4.10 2.95
CA TRP A 52 6.76 3.44 4.08
C TRP A 52 7.64 2.37 4.74
N ALA A 53 8.27 1.51 3.94
CA ALA A 53 9.12 0.42 4.44
C ALA A 53 10.45 0.91 5.04
N ASN A 54 10.88 2.14 4.74
CA ASN A 54 12.10 2.76 5.27
C ASN A 54 11.82 3.75 6.42
N SER A 55 10.57 3.82 6.91
CA SER A 55 10.16 4.65 8.05
C SER A 55 10.25 3.92 9.40
#